data_AF-A0A923SIV4-F1
#
_entry.id   AF-A0A923SIV4-F1
#
_cell.length_a   1.000
_cell.length_b   1.000
_cell.length_c   1.000
_cell.angle_alpha   90.00
_cell.angle_beta   90.00
_cell.angle_gamma   90.00
#
_symmetry.space_group_name_H-M   'P 1'
#
loop_
_entity.id
_entity.type
_entity.pdbx_description
1 polymer ?
#
loop_
_entity_poly.entity_id
_entity_poly.type
_entity_poly.pdbx_seq_one_letter_code
_entity_poly.pdbx_strand_id
1 'polypeptide(L)'
;MTNHVHLICSAPKLPDVMRDLKKYTARHLIEAIRNNPKESRMNWLMWMFKSAAAKSSSHGEYQFWQLAEHQLELSNNEMLDQRLEYLHQNPVKTGFVEEPEQWYYSSARYYAGEKGRLEVVLID
;
A
#
# COMPACT_ATOMS: atom_id res chain seq x y z
N MET A 1 4.74 -3.18 2.82
CA MET A 1 5.46 -4.38 2.31
C MET A 1 5.96 -4.11 0.90
N THR A 2 6.80 -4.97 0.32
CA THR A 2 7.48 -4.70 -0.98
C THR A 2 6.55 -4.78 -2.20
N ASN A 3 5.41 -5.46 -2.08
CA ASN A 3 4.44 -5.68 -3.17
C ASN A 3 2.98 -5.40 -2.78
N HIS A 4 2.71 -4.92 -1.56
CA HIS A 4 1.38 -4.56 -1.08
C HIS A 4 1.46 -3.51 0.03
N VAL A 5 0.31 -2.88 0.30
CA VAL A 5 0.15 -1.85 1.32
C VAL A 5 -0.92 -2.28 2.32
N HIS A 6 -0.72 -1.89 3.59
CA HIS A 6 -1.73 -1.98 4.64
C HIS A 6 -2.06 -0.55 5.07
N LEU A 7 -3.35 -0.26 5.23
CA LEU A 7 -3.84 1.08 5.53
C LEU A 7 -4.93 0.97 6.61
N ILE A 8 -4.83 1.79 7.64
CA ILE A 8 -5.96 2.13 8.51
C ILE A 8 -6.43 3.49 8.03
N CYS A 9 -7.70 3.59 7.62
CA CYS A 9 -8.23 4.81 7.03
C CYS A 9 -9.72 4.97 7.30
N SER A 10 -10.17 6.22 7.29
CA SER A 10 -11.57 6.60 7.46
C SER A 10 -11.91 7.73 6.48
N ALA A 11 -13.09 7.66 5.88
CA ALA A 11 -13.63 8.71 5.03
C ALA A 11 -15.17 8.58 4.93
N PRO A 12 -15.92 9.69 4.73
CA PRO A 12 -17.37 9.63 4.56
C PRO A 12 -17.86 8.72 3.43
N LYS A 13 -17.07 8.59 2.36
CA LYS A 13 -17.31 7.67 1.24
C LYS A 13 -16.06 6.85 0.95
N LEU A 14 -15.62 6.05 1.93
CA LEU A 14 -14.40 5.27 1.83
C LEU A 14 -14.27 4.44 0.53
N PRO A 15 -15.32 3.77 0.02
CA PRO A 15 -15.21 3.03 -1.24
C PRO A 15 -14.85 3.91 -2.45
N ASP A 16 -15.40 5.13 -2.54
CA ASP A 16 -15.07 6.07 -3.62
C ASP A 16 -13.62 6.56 -3.49
N VAL A 17 -13.18 6.88 -2.27
CA VAL A 17 -11.80 7.30 -2.00
C VAL A 17 -10.82 6.19 -2.36
N MET A 18 -11.10 4.94 -1.98
CA MET A 18 -10.24 3.80 -2.30
C MET A 18 -10.18 3.51 -3.80
N ARG A 19 -11.33 3.61 -4.51
CA ARG A 19 -11.37 3.51 -5.97
C ARG A 19 -10.47 4.56 -6.62
N ASP A 20 -10.62 5.82 -6.21
CA ASP A 20 -9.91 6.94 -6.83
C ASP A 20 -8.41 6.90 -6.48
N LEU A 21 -8.05 6.50 -5.26
CA LEU A 21 -6.66 6.23 -4.86
C LEU A 21 -6.03 5.17 -5.75
N LYS A 22 -6.69 4.02 -5.94
CA LYS A 22 -6.18 2.94 -6.80
C LYS A 22 -6.03 3.39 -8.24
N LYS A 23 -7.03 4.10 -8.79
CA LYS A 23 -6.99 4.62 -10.16
C LYS A 23 -5.84 5.62 -10.35
N TYR A 24 -5.72 6.58 -9.44
CA TYR A 24 -4.70 7.62 -9.51
C TYR A 24 -3.30 7.02 -9.40
N THR A 25 -3.06 6.19 -8.38
CA THR A 25 -1.75 5.59 -8.13
C THR A 25 -1.35 4.60 -9.22
N ALA A 26 -2.25 3.76 -9.72
CA ALA A 26 -1.95 2.82 -10.81
C ALA A 26 -1.42 3.56 -12.04
N ARG A 27 -2.08 4.65 -12.46
CA ARG A 27 -1.65 5.44 -13.62
C ARG A 27 -0.23 5.96 -13.45
N HIS A 28 0.05 6.63 -12.33
CA HIS A 28 1.34 7.28 -12.11
C HIS A 28 2.46 6.27 -11.84
N LEU A 29 2.17 5.15 -11.16
CA LEU A 29 3.18 4.12 -10.91
C LEU A 29 3.56 3.37 -12.19
N ILE A 30 2.60 3.04 -13.05
CA ILE A 30 2.89 2.45 -14.36
C ILE A 30 3.74 3.40 -15.21
N GLU A 31 3.38 4.69 -15.24
CA GLU A 31 4.14 5.71 -15.96
C GLU A 31 5.57 5.86 -15.40
N ALA A 32 5.70 5.91 -14.07
CA ALA A 32 6.99 5.99 -13.40
C ALA A 32 7.88 4.76 -13.68
N ILE A 33 7.31 3.56 -13.71
CA ILE A 33 8.05 2.33 -14.05
C ILE A 33 8.49 2.36 -15.52
N ARG A 34 7.57 2.66 -16.43
CA ARG A 34 7.83 2.68 -17.88
C ARG A 34 8.87 3.73 -18.28
N ASN A 35 8.85 4.88 -17.64
CA ASN A 35 9.71 6.00 -17.97
C ASN A 35 10.99 6.04 -17.13
N ASN A 36 11.26 5.00 -16.32
CA ASN A 36 12.47 4.92 -15.51
C ASN A 36 13.54 4.03 -16.19
N PRO A 37 14.58 4.62 -16.82
CA PRO A 37 15.62 3.85 -17.49
C PRO A 37 16.49 3.02 -16.53
N LYS A 38 16.40 3.26 -15.20
CA LYS A 38 17.13 2.50 -14.17
C LYS A 38 16.35 1.31 -13.62
N GLU A 39 15.08 1.14 -13.99
CA GLU A 39 14.27 0.00 -13.52
C GLU A 39 14.57 -1.23 -14.37
N SER A 40 15.49 -2.07 -13.91
CA SER A 40 15.91 -3.29 -14.63
C SER A 40 14.77 -4.29 -14.85
N ARG A 41 13.71 -4.25 -14.03
CA ARG A 41 12.55 -5.15 -14.13
C ARG A 41 11.43 -4.59 -14.99
N MET A 42 11.61 -3.43 -15.63
CA MET A 42 10.55 -2.72 -16.36
C MET A 42 9.78 -3.65 -17.30
N ASN A 43 10.47 -4.34 -18.23
CA ASN A 43 9.82 -5.23 -19.20
C ASN A 43 9.00 -6.33 -18.53
N TRP A 44 9.53 -6.93 -17.46
CA TRP A 44 8.85 -7.98 -16.70
C TRP A 44 7.61 -7.45 -15.98
N LEU A 45 7.71 -6.31 -15.29
CA LEU A 45 6.58 -5.67 -14.62
C LEU A 45 5.48 -5.26 -15.61
N MET A 46 5.85 -4.65 -16.74
CA MET A 46 4.90 -4.26 -17.79
C MET A 46 4.19 -5.47 -18.39
N TRP A 47 4.91 -6.59 -18.61
CA TRP A 47 4.31 -7.85 -19.03
C TRP A 47 3.32 -8.38 -17.99
N MET A 48 3.69 -8.40 -16.70
CA MET A 48 2.80 -8.85 -15.63
C MET A 48 1.51 -8.03 -15.56
N PHE A 49 1.60 -6.70 -15.62
CA PHE A 49 0.42 -5.82 -15.57
C PHE A 49 -0.49 -6.01 -16.77
N LYS A 50 0.08 -6.26 -17.96
CA LYS A 50 -0.68 -6.54 -19.18
C LYS A 50 -1.37 -7.91 -19.11
N SER A 51 -0.66 -8.92 -18.61
CA SER A 51 -1.21 -10.27 -18.40
C SER A 51 -2.32 -10.28 -17.34
N ALA A 52 -2.22 -9.44 -16.31
CA ALA A 52 -3.29 -9.27 -15.33
C ALA A 52 -4.53 -8.63 -15.96
N ALA A 53 -4.35 -7.54 -16.72
CA ALA A 53 -5.45 -6.86 -17.40
C ALA A 53 -6.18 -7.77 -18.39
N ALA A 54 -5.45 -8.62 -19.14
CA ALA A 54 -6.05 -9.55 -20.09
C ALA A 54 -7.04 -10.56 -19.45
N LYS A 55 -6.95 -10.79 -18.13
CA LYS A 55 -7.86 -11.68 -17.39
C LYS A 55 -9.12 -10.99 -16.89
N SER A 56 -9.24 -9.66 -17.06
CA SER A 56 -10.35 -8.88 -16.56
C SER A 56 -10.90 -7.97 -17.66
N SER A 57 -12.19 -8.13 -17.97
CA SER A 57 -12.88 -7.32 -18.97
C SER A 57 -13.07 -5.85 -18.57
N SER A 58 -12.77 -5.48 -17.32
CA SER A 58 -13.01 -4.12 -16.79
C SER A 58 -11.76 -3.24 -16.71
N HIS A 59 -10.57 -3.75 -17.07
CA HIS A 59 -9.33 -2.97 -17.02
C HIS A 59 -8.90 -2.55 -18.43
N GLY A 60 -8.21 -1.41 -18.50
CA GLY A 60 -7.57 -0.94 -19.73
C GLY A 60 -6.36 -1.81 -20.11
N GLU A 61 -5.35 -1.21 -20.73
CA GLU A 61 -4.18 -1.97 -21.20
C GLU A 61 -3.37 -2.65 -20.07
N TYR A 62 -3.44 -2.11 -18.84
CA TYR A 62 -2.67 -2.58 -17.69
C TYR A 62 -3.48 -2.59 -16.40
N GLN A 63 -3.21 -3.57 -15.56
CA GLN A 63 -3.75 -3.68 -14.21
C GLN A 63 -2.60 -3.72 -13.19
N PHE A 64 -2.53 -2.69 -12.34
CA PHE A 64 -1.51 -2.59 -11.28
C PHE A 64 -2.01 -3.21 -9.95
N TRP A 65 -3.19 -2.79 -9.51
CA TRP A 65 -3.80 -3.29 -8.26
C TRP A 65 -4.57 -4.59 -8.48
N GLN A 66 -4.60 -5.44 -7.46
CA GLN A 66 -5.50 -6.58 -7.42
C GLN A 66 -6.95 -6.10 -7.25
N LEU A 67 -7.89 -6.86 -7.83
CA LEU A 67 -9.34 -6.58 -7.75
C LEU A 67 -9.87 -6.76 -6.33
N ALA A 68 -9.51 -7.88 -5.70
CA ALA A 68 -9.87 -8.16 -4.33
C ALA A 68 -8.99 -7.35 -3.38
N GLU A 69 -9.64 -6.72 -2.41
CA GLU A 69 -8.99 -6.12 -1.26
C GLU A 69 -9.51 -6.79 0.00
N HIS A 70 -8.63 -6.97 0.99
CA HIS A 70 -9.03 -7.45 2.30
C HIS A 70 -9.41 -6.24 3.15
N GLN A 71 -10.72 -6.03 3.33
CA GLN A 71 -11.24 -5.00 4.20
C GLN A 71 -11.64 -5.62 5.54
N LEU A 72 -11.30 -4.94 6.63
CA LEU A 72 -11.77 -5.26 7.96
C LEU A 72 -12.25 -3.95 8.60
N GLU A 73 -13.51 -3.95 9.04
CA GLU A 73 -14.05 -2.85 9.83
C GLU A 73 -13.48 -2.88 11.24
N LEU A 74 -13.02 -1.73 11.73
CA LEU A 74 -12.47 -1.56 13.08
C LEU A 74 -13.54 -0.85 13.91
N SER A 75 -14.38 -1.63 14.58
CA SER A 75 -15.59 -1.13 15.25
C SER A 75 -15.35 -0.65 16.68
N ASN A 76 -14.15 -0.88 17.24
CA ASN A 76 -13.77 -0.45 18.58
C ASN A 76 -12.24 -0.25 18.69
N ASN A 77 -11.81 0.41 19.76
CA ASN A 77 -10.41 0.76 19.99
C ASN A 77 -9.52 -0.46 20.17
N GLU A 78 -10.01 -1.53 20.80
CA GLU A 78 -9.23 -2.77 20.95
C GLU A 78 -8.85 -3.36 19.57
N MET A 79 -9.80 -3.41 18.64
CA MET A 79 -9.54 -3.84 17.27
C MET A 79 -8.59 -2.89 16.54
N LEU A 80 -8.74 -1.59 16.74
CA LEU A 80 -7.86 -0.58 16.16
C LEU A 80 -6.41 -0.79 16.63
N ASP A 81 -6.19 -0.90 17.93
CA ASP A 81 -4.86 -1.08 18.53
C ASP A 81 -4.22 -2.39 18.05
N GLN A 82 -4.98 -3.49 18.07
CA GLN A 82 -4.52 -4.78 17.57
C GLN A 82 -4.08 -4.72 16.10
N ARG A 83 -4.82 -3.98 15.26
CA ARG A 83 -4.51 -3.87 13.83
C ARG A 83 -3.40 -2.87 13.54
N LEU A 84 -3.29 -1.82 14.33
CA LEU A 84 -2.17 -0.88 14.27
C LEU A 84 -0.86 -1.60 14.61
N GLU A 85 -0.84 -2.34 15.71
CA GLU A 85 0.30 -3.17 16.10
C GLU A 85 0.63 -4.21 15.02
N TYR A 86 -0.38 -4.92 14.51
CA TYR A 86 -0.17 -5.86 13.42
C TYR A 86 0.47 -5.21 12.18
N LEU A 87 0.00 -4.03 11.79
CA LEU A 87 0.52 -3.27 10.65
C LEU A 87 2.00 -2.90 10.86
N HIS A 88 2.35 -2.41 12.05
CA HIS A 88 3.73 -2.01 12.40
C HIS A 88 4.66 -3.21 12.52
N GLN A 89 4.19 -4.35 13.02
CA GLN A 89 4.98 -5.57 13.15
C GLN A 89 5.19 -6.35 11.86
N ASN A 90 4.44 -6.06 10.79
CA ASN A 90 4.54 -6.82 9.54
C ASN A 90 5.96 -6.85 8.94
N PRO A 91 6.71 -5.72 8.86
CA PRO A 91 8.11 -5.72 8.43
C PRO A 91 9.04 -6.57 9.31
N VAL A 92 8.81 -6.61 10.63
CA VAL A 92 9.58 -7.43 11.58
C VAL A 92 9.29 -8.90 11.37
N LYS A 93 8.01 -9.29 11.37
CA LYS A 93 7.56 -10.67 11.16
C LYS A 93 8.01 -11.27 9.83
N THR A 94 8.24 -10.43 8.82
CA THR A 94 8.72 -10.83 7.51
C THR A 94 10.25 -10.78 7.36
N GLY A 95 10.97 -10.38 8.41
CA GLY A 95 12.43 -10.40 8.48
C GLY A 95 13.11 -9.26 7.71
N PHE A 96 12.39 -8.19 7.36
CA PHE A 96 13.00 -7.04 6.67
C PHE A 96 13.78 -6.11 7.61
N VAL A 97 13.35 -6.04 8.87
CA VAL A 97 13.90 -5.17 9.90
C VAL A 97 13.82 -5.87 11.25
N GLU A 98 14.64 -5.45 12.20
CA GLU A 98 14.63 -5.97 13.58
C GLU A 98 13.54 -5.28 14.40
N GLU A 99 13.32 -3.98 14.18
CA GLU A 99 12.33 -3.17 14.90
C GLU A 99 11.32 -2.48 13.95
N PRO A 100 10.05 -2.27 14.36
CA PRO A 100 9.00 -1.69 13.50
C PRO A 100 9.34 -0.33 12.88
N GLU A 101 9.94 0.57 13.66
CA GLU A 101 10.34 1.92 13.26
C GLU A 101 11.49 1.92 12.22
N GLN A 102 12.26 0.84 12.11
CA GLN A 102 13.30 0.76 11.10
C GLN A 102 12.72 0.63 9.68
N TRP A 103 11.46 0.23 9.53
CA TRP A 103 10.83 0.18 8.21
C TRP A 103 10.54 1.58 7.68
N TYR A 104 11.38 2.03 6.75
CA TYR A 104 11.35 3.38 6.19
C TYR A 104 9.99 3.83 5.61
N TYR A 105 9.16 2.87 5.17
CA TYR A 105 7.84 3.13 4.61
C TYR A 105 6.69 2.80 5.59
N SER A 106 6.94 2.90 6.90
CA SER A 106 5.95 2.70 7.97
C SER A 106 5.67 4.00 8.72
N SER A 107 4.46 4.12 9.31
CA SER A 107 4.16 5.14 10.30
C SER A 107 4.72 4.82 11.70
N ALA A 108 5.20 3.60 11.95
CA ALA A 108 5.75 3.16 13.24
C ALA A 108 6.80 4.13 13.81
N ARG A 109 7.60 4.75 12.94
CA ARG A 109 8.59 5.79 13.30
C ARG A 109 8.01 6.94 14.11
N TYR A 110 6.82 7.41 13.73
CA TYR A 110 6.16 8.51 14.43
C TYR A 110 5.70 8.11 15.83
N TYR A 111 5.28 6.85 16.01
CA TYR A 111 4.93 6.30 17.31
C TYR A 111 6.17 6.11 18.21
N ALA A 112 7.35 5.92 17.62
CA ALA A 112 8.64 5.92 18.31
C ALA A 112 9.22 7.34 18.57
N GLY A 113 8.48 8.41 18.23
CA GLY A 113 8.95 9.80 18.38
C GLY A 113 9.94 10.26 17.31
N GLU A 114 10.13 9.47 16.25
CA GLU A 114 10.96 9.83 15.10
C GLU A 114 10.16 10.52 13.99
N LYS A 115 10.87 11.13 13.03
CA LYS A 115 10.28 11.68 11.82
C LYS A 115 10.34 10.67 10.68
N GLY A 116 9.23 10.50 9.99
CA GLY A 116 9.13 9.74 8.74
C GLY A 116 9.18 10.65 7.50
N ARG A 117 8.82 10.05 6.35
CA ARG A 117 8.91 10.71 5.03
C ARG A 117 7.73 11.61 4.68
N LEU A 118 6.58 11.37 5.30
CA LEU A 118 5.31 12.06 5.02
C LEU A 118 4.73 12.53 6.34
N GLU A 119 4.26 13.77 6.43
CA GLU A 119 3.55 14.21 7.63
C GLU A 119 2.34 13.30 7.90
N VAL A 120 2.20 12.87 9.15
CA VAL A 120 1.08 12.04 9.60
C VAL A 120 0.45 12.64 10.85
N VAL A 121 -0.85 12.38 10.99
CA VAL A 121 -1.57 12.56 12.26
C VAL A 121 -1.63 11.18 12.92
N LEU A 122 -1.22 11.11 14.19
CA LEU A 122 -1.31 9.88 14.95
C LEU A 122 -2.76 9.61 15.33
N ILE A 123 -3.11 8.33 15.34
CA ILE A 123 -4.40 7.88 15.83
C ILE A 123 -4.28 7.77 17.35
N ASP A 124 -5.15 8.50 18.07
CA ASP A 124 -5.27 8.53 19.53
C ASP A 124 -6.44 7.68 20.04
#